data_AF-A0A7K3Y1K5-F1
#
_entry.id   AF-A0A7K3Y1K5-F1
#
_cell.length_a   1.000
_cell.length_b   1.000
_cell.length_c   1.000
_cell.angle_alpha   90.00
_cell.angle_beta   90.00
_cell.angle_gamma   90.00
#
_symmetry.space_group_name_H-M   'P 1'
#
loop_
_entity.id
_entity.type
_entity.pdbx_description
1 polymer ?
#
loop_
_entity_poly.entity_id
_entity_poly.type
_entity_poly.pdbx_seq_one_letter_code
_entity_poly.pdbx_strand_id
1 'polypeptide(L)'
;MTSRMHTPHTTCPSCHEEVFLDELVGGRCPLCGYSLDEDDGTCSEYEETLEHSDLGWMIVQFFVFKRFCSEGANPIHVMQVISRYEELLQIDPADAEKMQFALEVPMRRRERLLPKRCSKCGRMFLSGGKAVISGDISSPEYTREYICPDCYQ
;
A
#
# COMPACT_ATOMS: atom_id res chain seq x y z
N MET A 1 -2.19 -2.95 54.75
CA MET A 1 -1.94 -2.15 53.53
C MET A 1 -1.64 -3.13 52.40
N THR A 2 -2.68 -3.63 51.75
CA THR A 2 -2.56 -4.58 50.63
C THR A 2 -2.46 -3.77 49.34
N SER A 3 -1.36 -3.96 48.62
CA SER A 3 -1.08 -3.26 47.37
C SER A 3 -2.15 -3.58 46.33
N ARG A 4 -2.98 -2.60 45.95
CA ARG A 4 -4.04 -2.67 44.92
C ARG A 4 -3.49 -2.62 43.49
N MET A 5 -2.23 -2.99 43.28
CA MET A 5 -1.50 -2.73 42.03
C MET A 5 -1.93 -3.58 40.82
N HIS A 6 -2.91 -4.50 40.95
CA HIS A 6 -3.31 -5.41 39.86
C HIS A 6 -4.84 -5.46 39.63
N THR A 7 -5.60 -4.57 40.24
CA THR A 7 -7.06 -4.51 40.00
C THR A 7 -7.29 -3.76 38.68
N PRO A 8 -8.08 -4.28 37.74
CA PRO A 8 -8.34 -3.59 36.48
C PRO A 8 -8.99 -2.22 36.75
N HIS A 9 -8.33 -1.17 36.29
CA HIS A 9 -8.69 0.23 36.48
C HIS A 9 -8.67 0.95 35.14
N THR A 10 -9.45 2.01 35.04
CA THR A 10 -9.49 2.92 33.91
C THR A 10 -9.63 4.35 34.41
N THR A 11 -9.41 5.34 33.56
CA THR A 11 -9.58 6.75 33.92
C THR A 11 -10.91 7.24 33.38
N CYS A 12 -11.76 7.84 34.22
CA CYS A 12 -13.04 8.36 33.75
C CYS A 12 -12.81 9.53 32.78
N PRO A 13 -13.40 9.53 31.56
CA PRO A 13 -13.18 10.58 30.57
C PRO A 13 -13.81 11.93 30.96
N SER A 14 -14.76 11.94 31.90
CA SER A 14 -15.44 13.17 32.33
C SER A 14 -14.75 13.86 33.51
N CYS A 15 -14.34 13.12 34.53
CA CYS A 15 -13.74 13.69 35.74
C CYS A 15 -12.23 13.41 35.88
N HIS A 16 -11.64 12.66 34.94
CA HIS A 16 -10.22 12.30 34.86
C HIS A 16 -9.65 11.62 36.11
N GLU A 17 -10.52 11.07 36.95
CA GLU A 17 -10.13 10.31 38.13
C GLU A 17 -9.99 8.83 37.79
N GLU A 18 -9.05 8.16 38.46
CA GLU A 18 -8.87 6.72 38.38
C GLU A 18 -10.08 6.00 39.00
N VAL A 19 -10.69 5.11 38.23
CA VAL A 19 -11.85 4.31 38.65
C VAL A 19 -11.56 2.83 38.48
N PHE A 20 -11.90 2.04 39.49
CA PHE A 20 -11.78 0.59 39.45
C PHE A 20 -13.04 -0.01 38.86
N LEU A 21 -12.89 -0.94 37.90
CA LEU A 21 -14.03 -1.51 37.19
C LEU A 21 -14.99 -2.27 38.13
N ASP A 22 -14.45 -2.85 39.21
CA ASP A 22 -15.22 -3.56 40.24
C ASP A 22 -16.06 -2.64 41.14
N GLU A 23 -15.79 -1.33 41.14
CA GLU A 23 -16.49 -0.33 41.96
C GLU A 23 -17.60 0.42 41.18
N LEU A 24 -17.79 0.09 39.90
CA LEU A 24 -18.81 0.70 39.06
C LEU A 24 -20.21 0.26 39.49
N VAL A 25 -21.12 1.23 39.68
CA VAL A 25 -22.52 0.97 39.99
C VAL A 25 -23.33 1.15 38.72
N GLY A 26 -23.69 0.02 38.09
CA GLY A 26 -24.45 0.02 36.82
C GLY A 26 -23.68 0.69 35.67
N GLY A 27 -22.38 0.41 35.56
CA GLY A 27 -21.52 0.92 34.48
C GLY A 27 -21.16 2.40 34.57
N ARG A 28 -21.45 3.05 35.70
CA ARG A 28 -21.24 4.49 35.88
C ARG A 28 -20.08 4.79 36.81
N CYS A 29 -19.34 5.85 36.48
CA CYS A 29 -18.33 6.42 37.37
C CYS A 29 -18.98 6.81 38.71
N PRO A 30 -18.45 6.35 39.86
CA PRO A 30 -19.01 6.64 41.18
C PRO A 30 -18.89 8.12 41.58
N LEU A 31 -17.98 8.88 40.95
CA LEU A 31 -17.69 10.27 41.33
C LEU A 31 -18.52 11.28 40.53
N CYS A 32 -18.76 11.04 39.25
CA CYS A 32 -19.47 11.97 38.38
C CYS A 32 -20.74 11.40 37.73
N GLY A 33 -20.99 10.09 37.84
CA GLY A 33 -22.16 9.43 37.26
C GLY A 33 -22.11 9.23 35.75
N TYR A 34 -20.98 9.53 35.10
CA TYR A 34 -20.75 9.30 33.67
C TYR A 34 -20.87 7.81 33.34
N SER A 35 -21.63 7.47 32.30
CA SER A 35 -21.83 6.10 31.83
C SER A 35 -20.63 5.66 31.00
N LEU A 36 -19.86 4.69 31.52
CA LEU A 36 -18.77 4.05 30.78
C LEU A 36 -19.29 2.95 29.83
N ASP A 37 -20.55 2.52 30.01
CA ASP A 37 -21.22 1.53 29.16
C ASP A 37 -21.62 2.07 27.77
N GLU A 38 -21.54 3.38 27.53
CA GLU A 38 -21.97 4.00 26.25
C GLU A 38 -20.84 4.12 25.21
N ASP A 39 -19.59 3.78 25.56
CA ASP A 39 -18.49 3.69 24.60
C ASP A 39 -18.39 2.24 24.10
N ASP A 40 -19.41 1.82 23.35
CA ASP A 40 -19.44 0.51 22.70
C ASP A 40 -18.32 0.48 21.64
N GLY A 41 -17.17 -0.03 22.08
CA GLY A 41 -15.93 -0.22 21.33
C GLY A 41 -16.11 -1.08 20.08
N THR A 42 -16.71 -0.49 19.05
CA THR A 42 -16.93 -1.13 17.76
C THR A 42 -16.62 -0.18 16.58
N CYS A 43 -15.56 0.63 16.66
CA CYS A 43 -14.88 1.06 15.43
C CYS A 43 -13.44 1.60 15.54
N SER A 44 -13.00 2.13 16.69
CA SER A 44 -11.76 2.92 16.72
C SER A 44 -10.46 2.11 16.88
N GLU A 45 -10.46 1.02 17.65
CA GLU A 45 -9.22 0.31 17.99
C GLU A 45 -8.53 -0.32 16.76
N TYR A 46 -9.33 -0.81 15.80
CA TYR A 46 -8.80 -1.36 14.54
C TYR A 46 -8.46 -0.28 13.52
N GLU A 47 -9.11 0.88 13.55
CA GLU A 47 -8.82 2.01 12.67
C GLU A 47 -7.51 2.68 13.10
N GLU A 48 -7.30 2.88 14.41
CA GLU A 48 -6.09 3.48 14.97
C GLU A 48 -4.86 2.54 14.85
N THR A 49 -5.03 1.21 14.99
CA THR A 49 -3.94 0.25 14.74
C THR A 49 -3.62 0.06 13.26
N LEU A 50 -4.59 0.20 12.35
CA LEU A 50 -4.35 0.20 10.90
C LEU A 50 -3.65 1.48 10.42
N GLU A 51 -3.94 2.63 11.04
CA GLU A 51 -3.25 3.89 10.74
C GLU A 51 -1.83 3.95 11.33
N HIS A 52 -1.59 3.28 12.48
CA HIS A 52 -0.26 3.23 13.10
C HIS A 52 0.66 2.12 12.55
N SER A 53 0.10 1.13 11.85
CA SER A 53 0.88 0.05 11.26
C SER A 53 1.08 0.32 9.78
N ASP A 54 2.33 0.33 9.29
CA ASP A 54 2.69 0.32 7.85
C ASP A 54 2.07 -0.84 7.04
N LEU A 55 1.19 -1.64 7.63
CA LEU A 55 0.51 -2.79 7.07
C LEU A 55 -0.29 -2.43 5.80
N GLY A 56 -1.02 -1.31 5.81
CA GLY A 56 -1.77 -0.86 4.63
C GLY A 56 -0.84 -0.63 3.44
N TRP A 57 0.29 0.04 3.69
CA TRP A 57 1.31 0.27 2.68
C TRP A 57 1.98 -1.02 2.21
N MET A 58 2.33 -1.92 3.13
CA MET A 58 2.90 -3.24 2.81
C MET A 58 1.97 -4.09 1.94
N ILE A 59 0.65 -4.04 2.19
CA ILE A 59 -0.34 -4.73 1.37
C ILE A 59 -0.31 -4.19 -0.07
N VAL A 60 -0.29 -2.86 -0.24
CA VAL A 60 -0.20 -2.21 -1.56
C VAL A 60 1.09 -2.63 -2.27
N GLN A 61 2.24 -2.53 -1.60
CA GLN A 61 3.53 -2.95 -2.15
C GLN A 61 3.49 -4.42 -2.62
N PHE A 62 2.93 -5.31 -1.81
CA PHE A 62 2.79 -6.73 -2.16
C PHE A 62 1.96 -6.93 -3.44
N PHE A 63 0.80 -6.28 -3.55
CA PHE A 63 -0.06 -6.41 -4.73
C PHE A 63 0.60 -5.85 -5.99
N VAL A 64 1.26 -4.70 -5.90
CA VAL A 64 2.03 -4.10 -7.01
C VAL A 64 3.17 -5.02 -7.42
N PHE A 65 3.95 -5.51 -6.46
CA PHE A 65 5.05 -6.42 -6.69
C PHE A 65 4.58 -7.71 -7.37
N LYS A 66 3.59 -8.38 -6.78
CA LYS A 66 3.01 -9.62 -7.31
C LYS A 66 2.48 -9.43 -8.72
N ARG A 67 1.79 -8.32 -8.99
CA ARG A 67 1.24 -7.98 -10.30
C ARG A 67 2.33 -7.88 -11.37
N PHE A 68 3.35 -7.06 -11.17
CA PHE A 68 4.40 -6.89 -12.18
C PHE A 68 5.29 -8.13 -12.33
N CYS A 69 5.61 -8.81 -11.23
CA CYS A 69 6.34 -10.07 -11.28
C CYS A 69 5.54 -11.17 -12.01
N SER A 70 4.20 -11.18 -11.92
CA SER A 70 3.36 -12.12 -12.67
C SER A 70 3.37 -11.87 -14.19
N GLU A 71 3.64 -10.63 -14.62
CA GLU A 71 3.89 -10.29 -16.03
C GLU A 71 5.33 -10.61 -16.47
N GLY A 72 6.17 -11.10 -15.55
CA GLY A 72 7.57 -11.46 -15.80
C GLY A 72 8.55 -10.31 -15.66
N ALA A 73 8.15 -9.18 -15.07
CA ALA A 73 9.09 -8.09 -14.77
C ALA A 73 10.15 -8.55 -13.76
N ASN A 74 11.33 -7.95 -13.82
CA ASN A 74 12.40 -8.27 -12.88
C ASN A 74 12.08 -7.71 -11.47
N PRO A 75 12.08 -8.55 -10.42
CA PRO A 75 11.78 -8.15 -9.04
C PRO A 75 12.55 -6.93 -8.56
N ILE A 76 13.84 -6.80 -8.91
CA ILE A 76 14.70 -5.69 -8.48
C ILE A 76 14.18 -4.37 -9.07
N HIS A 77 13.84 -4.37 -10.36
CA HIS A 77 13.32 -3.18 -11.02
C HIS A 77 11.93 -2.79 -10.51
N VAL A 78 11.10 -3.78 -10.17
CA VAL A 78 9.79 -3.53 -9.56
C VAL A 78 9.97 -2.88 -8.18
N MET A 79 10.88 -3.39 -7.35
CA MET A 79 11.19 -2.79 -6.06
C MET A 79 11.70 -1.35 -6.20
N GLN A 80 12.57 -1.07 -7.19
CA GLN A 80 13.03 0.30 -7.46
C GLN A 80 11.89 1.25 -7.83
N VAL A 81 10.90 0.79 -8.60
CA VAL A 81 9.71 1.57 -8.93
C VAL A 81 8.88 1.85 -7.68
N ILE A 82 8.67 0.85 -6.82
CA ILE A 82 7.93 1.00 -5.56
C ILE A 82 8.64 1.99 -4.63
N SER A 83 9.95 1.84 -4.42
CA SER A 83 10.73 2.73 -3.55
C SER A 83 10.71 4.17 -4.05
N ARG A 84 10.86 4.38 -5.38
CA ARG A 84 10.78 5.73 -5.96
C ARG A 84 9.39 6.35 -5.80
N TYR A 85 8.32 5.56 -5.87
CA TYR A 85 6.98 6.05 -5.65
C TYR A 85 6.75 6.44 -4.17
N GLU A 86 7.27 5.64 -3.24
CA GLU A 86 7.24 5.95 -1.81
C GLU A 86 7.98 7.26 -1.49
N GLU A 87 9.16 7.46 -2.06
CA GLU A 87 9.93 8.71 -1.93
C GLU A 87 9.12 9.93 -2.43
N LEU A 88 8.41 9.78 -3.55
CA LEU A 88 7.57 10.86 -4.09
C LEU A 88 6.36 11.15 -3.20
N LEU A 89 5.69 10.12 -2.66
CA LEU A 89 4.58 10.29 -1.73
C LEU A 89 4.98 11.07 -0.47
N GLN A 90 6.21 10.90 0.01
CA GLN A 90 6.73 11.62 1.17
C GLN A 90 7.04 13.09 0.89
N ILE A 91 7.38 13.43 -0.36
CA ILE A 91 7.75 14.80 -0.77
C ILE A 91 6.50 15.59 -1.19
N ASP A 92 5.77 15.09 -2.18
CA ASP A 92 4.54 15.69 -2.71
C ASP A 92 3.64 14.62 -3.35
N PRO A 93 2.44 14.37 -2.81
CA PRO A 93 1.52 13.40 -3.39
C PRO A 93 1.13 13.73 -4.84
N ALA A 94 1.11 15.02 -5.24
CA ALA A 94 0.78 15.42 -6.61
C ALA A 94 1.87 15.07 -7.63
N ASP A 95 3.10 14.82 -7.19
CA ASP A 95 4.19 14.35 -8.04
C ASP A 95 4.22 12.82 -8.11
N ALA A 96 3.80 12.13 -7.04
CA ALA A 96 3.61 10.68 -7.04
C ALA A 96 2.54 10.27 -8.07
N GLU A 97 1.42 11.00 -8.15
CA GLU A 97 0.36 10.76 -9.13
C GLU A 97 0.81 10.90 -10.59
N LYS A 98 1.90 11.64 -10.86
CA LYS A 98 2.44 11.82 -12.22
C LYS A 98 3.57 10.85 -12.54
N MET A 99 3.87 9.92 -11.62
CA MET A 99 5.01 9.04 -11.75
C MET A 99 4.80 8.02 -12.88
N GLN A 100 5.54 8.20 -13.96
CA GLN A 100 5.62 7.19 -15.02
C GLN A 100 6.62 6.11 -14.68
N PHE A 101 6.23 4.86 -14.90
CA PHE A 101 7.11 3.70 -14.82
C PHE A 101 7.32 3.07 -16.20
N ALA A 102 8.45 2.39 -16.35
CA ALA A 102 8.75 1.57 -17.52
C ALA A 102 9.50 0.32 -17.07
N LEU A 103 8.86 -0.84 -17.20
CA LEU A 103 9.39 -2.13 -16.76
C LEU A 103 9.60 -3.05 -17.95
N GLU A 104 10.81 -3.59 -18.07
CA GLU A 104 11.10 -4.60 -19.08
C GLU A 104 10.46 -5.94 -18.70
N VAL A 105 9.80 -6.56 -19.67
CA VAL A 105 9.11 -7.83 -19.51
C VAL A 105 9.42 -8.78 -20.65
N PRO A 106 9.42 -10.10 -20.41
CA PRO A 106 9.63 -11.07 -21.45
C PRO A 106 8.48 -11.06 -22.46
N MET A 107 8.83 -11.18 -23.74
CA MET A 107 7.84 -11.39 -24.79
C MET A 107 7.17 -12.76 -24.64
N ARG A 108 5.83 -12.78 -24.67
CA ARG A 108 5.01 -13.98 -24.68
C ARG A 108 5.26 -14.77 -25.99
N ARG A 109 5.00 -16.07 -25.98
CA ARG A 109 5.25 -16.94 -27.15
C ARG A 109 4.58 -16.45 -28.44
N ARG A 110 3.32 -15.99 -28.34
CA ARG A 110 2.58 -15.42 -29.48
C ARG A 110 3.21 -14.12 -29.99
N GLU A 111 3.66 -13.27 -29.08
CA GLU A 111 4.32 -12.01 -29.44
C GLU A 111 5.60 -12.28 -30.20
N ARG A 112 6.40 -13.28 -29.80
CA ARG A 112 7.64 -13.63 -30.49
C ARG A 112 7.46 -14.05 -31.96
N LEU A 113 6.26 -14.48 -32.35
CA LEU A 113 5.95 -14.97 -33.69
C LEU A 113 5.30 -13.91 -34.60
N LEU A 114 4.78 -12.82 -34.02
CA LEU A 114 4.06 -11.79 -34.76
C LEU A 114 4.94 -10.57 -35.05
N PRO A 115 4.79 -9.94 -36.23
CA PRO A 115 5.47 -8.70 -36.53
C PRO A 115 4.96 -7.58 -35.61
N LYS A 116 5.89 -6.84 -35.01
CA LYS A 116 5.60 -5.75 -34.05
C LYS A 116 6.10 -4.44 -34.60
N ARG A 117 5.48 -3.34 -34.18
CA ARG A 117 5.94 -1.98 -34.50
C ARG A 117 6.75 -1.42 -33.33
N CYS A 118 7.94 -0.89 -33.62
CA CYS A 118 8.77 -0.24 -32.61
C CYS A 118 8.14 1.07 -32.13
N SER A 119 8.00 1.28 -30.82
CA SER A 119 7.46 2.53 -30.26
C SER A 119 8.38 3.74 -30.47
N LYS A 120 9.71 3.52 -30.57
CA LYS A 120 10.70 4.59 -30.78
C LYS A 120 10.82 5.05 -32.23
N CYS A 121 11.03 4.13 -33.17
CA CYS A 121 11.34 4.45 -34.58
C CYS A 121 10.23 4.10 -35.57
N GLY A 122 9.16 3.44 -35.11
CA GLY A 122 8.03 3.04 -35.95
C GLY A 122 8.29 1.90 -36.94
N ARG A 123 9.50 1.35 -37.01
CA ARG A 123 9.85 0.21 -37.89
C ARG A 123 9.21 -1.09 -37.42
N MET A 124 8.90 -1.96 -38.38
CA MET A 124 8.39 -3.30 -38.10
C MET A 124 9.55 -4.28 -37.85
N PHE A 125 9.42 -5.15 -36.86
CA PHE A 125 10.40 -6.20 -36.57
C PHE A 125 9.71 -7.50 -36.15
N LEU A 126 10.31 -8.63 -36.50
CA LEU A 126 9.77 -9.97 -36.22
C LEU A 126 10.48 -10.63 -35.04
N SER A 127 11.81 -10.61 -35.05
CA SER A 127 12.66 -11.25 -34.04
C SER A 127 13.52 -10.24 -33.28
N GLY A 128 13.97 -10.65 -32.10
CA GLY A 128 14.75 -9.78 -31.22
C GLY A 128 13.92 -8.67 -30.57
N GLY A 129 14.63 -7.67 -30.05
CA GLY A 129 14.04 -6.53 -29.35
C GLY A 129 13.57 -6.86 -27.92
N LYS A 130 12.89 -5.90 -27.30
CA LYS A 130 12.34 -6.04 -25.94
C LYS A 130 10.88 -5.59 -25.86
N ALA A 131 10.16 -6.14 -24.89
CA ALA A 131 8.84 -5.66 -24.52
C ALA A 131 8.95 -4.86 -23.22
N VAL A 132 8.25 -3.74 -23.16
CA VAL A 132 8.23 -2.85 -22.01
C VAL A 132 6.78 -2.59 -21.64
N ILE A 133 6.47 -2.65 -20.36
CA ILE A 133 5.20 -2.17 -19.83
C ILE A 133 5.45 -0.78 -19.27
N SER A 134 4.76 0.20 -19.84
CA SER A 134 4.79 1.60 -19.43
C SER A 134 3.42 2.00 -18.90
N GLY A 135 3.39 2.95 -17.97
CA GLY A 135 2.14 3.45 -17.43
C GLY A 135 2.33 4.37 -16.24
N ASP A 136 1.20 4.71 -15.66
CA ASP A 136 1.10 5.44 -14.40
C ASP A 136 0.81 4.44 -13.28
N ILE A 137 1.52 4.53 -12.17
CA ILE A 137 1.33 3.61 -11.04
C ILE A 137 -0.01 3.85 -10.33
N SER A 138 -0.57 5.06 -10.43
CA SER A 138 -1.89 5.42 -9.92
C SER A 138 -3.03 4.82 -10.75
N SER A 139 -2.76 4.48 -12.02
CA SER A 139 -3.74 3.90 -12.93
C SER A 139 -3.66 2.37 -12.96
N PRO A 140 -4.81 1.67 -12.97
CA PRO A 140 -4.82 0.23 -13.20
C PRO A 140 -4.44 -0.14 -14.64
N GLU A 141 -4.41 0.80 -15.59
CA GLU A 141 -4.11 0.51 -16.99
C GLU A 141 -2.62 0.71 -17.28
N TYR A 142 -2.04 -0.24 -18.01
CA TYR A 142 -0.67 -0.13 -18.50
C TYR A 142 -0.62 -0.43 -20.00
N THR A 143 0.27 0.25 -20.70
CA THR A 143 0.52 0.05 -22.12
C THR A 143 1.70 -0.88 -22.32
N ARG A 144 1.53 -1.88 -23.18
CA ARG A 144 2.61 -2.79 -23.56
C ARG A 144 3.22 -2.33 -24.88
N GLU A 145 4.46 -1.89 -24.81
CA GLU A 145 5.22 -1.38 -25.94
C GLU A 145 6.32 -2.36 -26.37
N TYR A 146 6.76 -2.21 -27.62
CA TYR A 146 7.79 -3.06 -28.20
C TYR A 146 8.90 -2.19 -28.79
N ILE A 147 10.16 -2.54 -28.52
CA ILE A 147 11.34 -1.81 -29.00
C ILE A 147 12.15 -2.76 -29.87
N CYS A 148 12.46 -2.34 -31.10
CA CYS A 148 13.25 -3.13 -32.04
C CYS A 148 14.72 -3.24 -31.60
N PRO A 149 15.48 -4.25 -32.06
CA PRO A 149 16.89 -4.41 -31.70
C PRO A 149 17.74 -3.16 -32.01
N ASP A 150 17.50 -2.49 -33.13
CA ASP A 150 18.22 -1.26 -33.52
C ASP A 150 18.03 -0.09 -32.53
N CYS A 151 16.91 -0.04 -31.80
CA CYS A 151 16.63 1.02 -30.82
C CYS A 151 16.84 0.57 -29.37
N TYR A 152 17.25 -0.69 -29.20
CA TYR A 152 17.56 -1.31 -27.92
C TYR A 152 19.06 -1.31 -27.64
N GLN A 153 19.91 -1.49 -28.67
CA GLN A 153 21.35 -1.24 -28.59
C GLN A 153 21.64 0.21 -28.20
#